data_AF-A0AA42MDY8-F1
#
_entry.id   AF-A0AA42MDY8-F1
#
_cell.length_a   1.000
_cell.length_b   1.000
_cell.length_c   1.000
_cell.angle_alpha   90.00
_cell.angle_beta   90.00
_cell.angle_gamma   90.00
#
_symmetry.space_group_name_H-M   'P 1'
#
loop_
_entity.id
_entity.type
_entity.pdbx_description
1 polymer ?
#
loop_
_entity_poly.entity_id
_entity_poly.type
_entity_poly.pdbx_seq_one_letter_code
_entity_poly.pdbx_strand_id
1 'polypeptide(L)'
;MNQDDSIAVEYPRNIHEDMVHSSGLRGYLEVMQHLGIDPMPLLAKHGIQLAQLQDDNAWISHTALIQLLEESAQQANCADLGLRISQYQDIGILGVLGLILQCIDTS
;
A
#
# COMPACT_ATOMS: atom_id res chain seq x y z
N MET A 1 18.21 35.16 -16.47
CA MET A 1 17.89 34.14 -17.50
C MET A 1 18.67 32.88 -17.16
N ASN A 2 18.14 31.71 -17.56
CA ASN A 2 18.39 30.34 -17.08
C ASN A 2 17.46 30.04 -15.89
N GLN A 3 16.21 29.60 -15.99
CA GLN A 3 15.44 28.77 -16.93
C GLN A 3 15.94 27.33 -17.08
N ASP A 4 15.11 26.42 -16.56
CA ASP A 4 14.94 25.00 -16.85
C ASP A 4 16.13 24.08 -16.63
N ASP A 5 16.13 23.37 -15.50
CA ASP A 5 16.55 21.98 -15.50
C ASP A 5 15.58 21.22 -14.61
N SER A 6 14.51 20.76 -15.26
CA SER A 6 13.59 19.76 -14.75
C SER A 6 14.40 18.54 -14.31
N ILE A 7 14.66 18.39 -13.02
CA ILE A 7 15.21 17.14 -12.48
C ILE A 7 14.10 16.10 -12.58
N ALA A 8 14.06 15.41 -13.73
CA ALA A 8 13.46 14.10 -13.83
C ALA A 8 14.18 13.23 -12.81
N VAL A 9 13.54 12.99 -11.66
CA VAL A 9 14.03 12.01 -10.71
C VAL A 9 13.79 10.65 -11.35
N GLU A 10 14.74 10.22 -12.18
CA GLU A 10 14.84 8.83 -12.60
C GLU A 10 15.19 8.02 -11.37
N TYR A 11 14.16 7.53 -10.67
CA TYR A 11 14.33 6.48 -9.68
C TYR A 11 14.77 5.23 -10.44
N PRO A 12 16.03 4.76 -10.29
CA PRO A 12 16.42 3.50 -10.89
C PRO A 12 15.50 2.44 -10.29
N ARG A 13 14.69 1.82 -11.14
CA ARG A 13 13.77 0.75 -10.78
C ARG A 13 14.64 -0.46 -10.41
N ASN A 14 15.16 -0.50 -9.18
CA ASN A 14 15.82 -1.67 -8.63
C ASN A 14 14.71 -2.70 -8.34
N ILE A 15 14.43 -3.49 -9.38
CA ILE A 15 13.36 -4.49 -9.44
C ILE A 15 13.53 -5.62 -8.40
N HIS A 16 14.59 -5.58 -7.59
CA HIS A 16 14.96 -6.59 -6.60
C HIS A 16 15.14 -6.05 -5.16
N GLU A 17 15.06 -4.73 -4.89
CA GLU A 17 15.36 -4.17 -3.55
C GLU A 17 14.18 -3.48 -2.85
N ASP A 18 13.06 -3.29 -3.53
CA ASP A 18 11.90 -2.59 -2.97
C ASP A 18 10.95 -3.59 -2.28
N MET A 19 11.40 -4.10 -1.13
CA MET A 19 10.62 -4.99 -0.27
C MET A 19 10.12 -4.23 0.96
N VAL A 20 8.90 -4.55 1.37
CA VAL A 20 8.28 -4.02 2.59
C VAL A 20 7.88 -5.17 3.51
N HIS A 21 7.82 -4.87 4.79
CA HIS A 21 7.39 -5.80 5.80
C HIS A 21 5.87 -6.05 5.67
N SER A 22 5.44 -7.30 5.78
CA SER A 22 4.03 -7.69 5.68
C SER A 22 3.17 -7.09 6.80
N SER A 23 3.77 -6.65 7.91
CA SER A 23 3.09 -5.84 8.93
C SER A 23 2.42 -4.58 8.34
N GLY A 24 2.90 -4.09 7.19
CA GLY A 24 2.25 -3.05 6.38
C GLY A 24 0.94 -3.46 5.68
N LEU A 25 0.49 -4.71 5.85
CA LEU A 25 -0.84 -5.21 5.46
C LEU A 25 -1.64 -5.72 6.66
N ARG A 26 -1.17 -5.48 7.90
CA ARG A 26 -1.93 -5.83 9.10
C ARG A 26 -3.32 -5.18 9.04
N GLY A 27 -4.36 -5.98 9.27
CA GLY A 27 -5.77 -5.56 9.15
C GLY A 27 -6.37 -5.64 7.74
N TYR A 28 -5.58 -5.90 6.69
CA TYR A 28 -6.10 -6.03 5.32
C TYR A 28 -7.21 -7.09 5.20
N LEU A 29 -6.97 -8.28 5.74
CA LEU A 29 -7.95 -9.38 5.73
C LEU A 29 -9.22 -9.02 6.49
N GLU A 30 -9.09 -8.34 7.63
CA GLU A 30 -10.24 -7.91 8.43
C GLU A 30 -11.05 -6.87 7.67
N VAL A 31 -10.40 -5.86 7.07
CA VAL A 31 -11.08 -4.82 6.30
C VAL A 31 -11.80 -5.41 5.07
N MET A 32 -11.17 -6.35 4.35
CA MET A 32 -11.81 -7.02 3.20
C MET A 32 -13.05 -7.80 3.61
N GLN A 33 -12.97 -8.55 4.71
CA GLN A 33 -14.12 -9.28 5.26
C GLN A 33 -15.26 -8.34 5.67
N HIS A 34 -14.95 -7.20 6.31
CA HIS A 34 -15.96 -6.19 6.65
C HIS A 34 -16.62 -5.55 5.42
N LEU A 35 -15.92 -5.50 4.29
CA LEU A 35 -16.44 -5.02 3.00
C LEU A 35 -17.18 -6.12 2.20
N GLY A 36 -17.18 -7.37 2.68
CA GLY A 36 -17.81 -8.51 2.01
C GLY A 36 -17.05 -8.98 0.76
N ILE A 37 -15.77 -8.67 0.65
CA ILE A 37 -14.92 -9.01 -0.49
C ILE A 37 -13.98 -10.13 -0.10
N ASP A 38 -13.86 -11.14 -0.96
CA ASP A 38 -12.89 -12.22 -0.76
C ASP A 38 -11.48 -11.74 -1.14
N PRO A 39 -10.52 -11.71 -0.18
CA PRO A 39 -9.15 -11.24 -0.44
C PRO A 39 -8.28 -12.27 -1.18
N MET A 40 -8.64 -13.56 -1.18
CA MET A 40 -7.81 -14.63 -1.73
C MET A 40 -7.51 -14.50 -3.24
N PRO A 41 -8.50 -14.21 -4.12
CA PRO A 41 -8.21 -14.06 -5.55
C PRO A 41 -7.29 -12.86 -5.83
N LEU A 42 -7.42 -11.80 -5.04
CA LEU A 42 -6.57 -10.60 -5.10
C LEU A 42 -5.13 -10.91 -4.70
N LEU A 43 -4.95 -11.59 -3.57
CA LEU A 43 -3.65 -12.03 -3.09
C LEU A 43 -2.94 -12.95 -4.09
N ALA A 44 -3.66 -13.94 -4.62
CA ALA A 44 -3.13 -14.87 -5.61
C ALA A 44 -2.70 -14.17 -6.90
N LYS A 45 -3.47 -13.18 -7.36
CA LYS A 45 -3.16 -12.40 -8.57
C LYS A 45 -1.86 -11.61 -8.44
N HIS A 46 -1.58 -11.07 -7.24
CA HIS A 46 -0.37 -10.29 -6.95
C HIS A 46 0.79 -11.12 -6.40
N GLY A 47 0.64 -12.46 -6.36
CA GLY A 47 1.69 -13.38 -5.91
C GLY A 47 1.98 -13.30 -4.41
N ILE A 48 1.05 -12.77 -3.61
CA ILE A 48 1.18 -12.65 -2.16
C ILE A 48 0.49 -13.85 -1.52
N GLN A 49 1.21 -14.59 -0.69
CA GLN A 49 0.66 -15.75 0.01
C GLN A 49 -0.03 -15.32 1.30
N LEU A 50 -1.15 -15.96 1.64
CA LEU A 50 -1.85 -15.69 2.91
C LEU A 50 -0.93 -15.85 4.14
N ALA A 51 -0.03 -16.84 4.11
CA ALA A 51 0.96 -17.06 5.16
C ALA A 51 1.89 -15.85 5.35
N GLN A 52 2.21 -15.11 4.29
CA GLN A 52 3.02 -13.89 4.39
C GLN A 52 2.26 -12.75 5.09
N LEU A 53 0.92 -12.68 5.00
CA LEU A 53 0.15 -11.68 5.76
C LEU A 53 -0.03 -12.05 7.24
N GLN A 54 0.10 -13.34 7.58
CA GLN A 54 -0.03 -13.82 8.96
C GLN A 54 1.30 -13.80 9.72
N ASP A 55 2.41 -13.87 8.99
CA ASP A 55 3.76 -13.72 9.54
C ASP A 55 4.17 -12.26 9.42
N ASP A 56 4.14 -11.51 10.52
CA ASP A 56 4.53 -10.09 10.51
C ASP A 56 5.97 -9.91 9.99
N ASN A 57 6.86 -10.90 10.13
CA ASN A 57 8.26 -10.82 9.72
C ASN A 57 8.50 -11.11 8.23
N ALA A 58 7.44 -11.40 7.47
CA ALA A 58 7.55 -11.71 6.06
C ALA A 58 7.84 -10.45 5.25
N TRP A 59 8.63 -10.63 4.20
CA TRP A 59 8.89 -9.59 3.22
C TRP A 59 8.03 -9.82 1.98
N ILE A 60 7.41 -8.74 1.50
CA ILE A 60 6.60 -8.72 0.28
C ILE A 60 7.11 -7.62 -0.65
N SER A 61 6.85 -7.76 -1.95
CA SER A 61 7.20 -6.70 -2.90
C SER A 61 6.36 -5.46 -2.63
N HIS A 62 7.01 -4.30 -2.53
CA HIS A 62 6.32 -3.02 -2.38
C HIS A 62 5.37 -2.74 -3.56
N THR A 63 5.81 -3.03 -4.79
CA THR A 63 4.95 -2.95 -5.98
C THR A 63 3.71 -3.83 -5.85
N ALA A 64 3.86 -5.07 -5.39
CA ALA A 64 2.73 -5.98 -5.19
C ALA A 64 1.77 -5.46 -4.10
N LEU A 65 2.29 -4.84 -3.05
CA LEU A 65 1.49 -4.18 -2.01
C LEU A 65 0.66 -3.02 -2.60
N ILE A 66 1.28 -2.12 -3.37
CA ILE A 66 0.57 -0.98 -3.97
C ILE A 66 -0.51 -1.46 -4.92
N GLN A 67 -0.19 -2.39 -5.83
CA GLN A 67 -1.15 -2.93 -6.80
C GLN A 67 -2.30 -3.67 -6.13
N LEU A 68 -2.03 -4.42 -5.05
CA LEU A 68 -3.05 -5.07 -4.25
C LEU A 68 -4.02 -4.03 -3.66
N LEU A 69 -3.51 -2.96 -3.05
CA LEU A 69 -4.34 -1.93 -2.41
C LEU A 69 -5.18 -1.14 -3.43
N GLU A 70 -4.60 -0.77 -4.58
CA GLU A 70 -5.32 -0.07 -5.64
C GLU A 70 -6.46 -0.91 -6.21
N GLU A 71 -6.19 -2.17 -6.55
CA GLU A 71 -7.22 -3.06 -7.09
C GLU A 71 -8.30 -3.37 -6.06
N SER A 72 -7.89 -3.52 -4.80
CA SER A 72 -8.83 -3.71 -3.69
C SER A 72 -9.74 -2.51 -3.49
N ALA A 73 -9.21 -1.29 -3.55
CA ALA A 73 -9.99 -0.06 -3.42
C ALA A 73 -10.97 0.11 -4.60
N GLN A 74 -10.55 -0.26 -5.82
CA GLN A 74 -11.41 -0.27 -7.00
C GLN A 74 -12.53 -1.30 -6.88
N GLN A 75 -12.24 -2.53 -6.45
CA GLN A 75 -13.27 -3.56 -6.25
C GLN A 75 -14.24 -3.22 -5.12
N ALA A 76 -13.75 -2.61 -4.05
CA ALA A 76 -14.56 -2.16 -2.93
C ALA A 76 -15.33 -0.87 -3.20
N ASN A 77 -15.06 -0.18 -4.30
CA ASN A 77 -15.49 1.20 -4.54
C ASN A 77 -15.23 2.10 -3.31
N CYS A 78 -14.11 1.88 -2.64
CA CYS A 78 -13.79 2.44 -1.33
C CYS A 78 -12.37 3.03 -1.36
N ALA A 79 -12.28 4.32 -1.66
CA ALA A 79 -10.99 5.04 -1.66
C ALA A 79 -10.37 5.16 -0.25
N ASP A 80 -11.19 5.01 0.80
CA ASP A 80 -10.81 5.02 2.22
C ASP A 80 -10.17 3.70 2.69
N LEU A 81 -10.02 2.70 1.80
CA LEU A 81 -9.50 1.39 2.18
C LEU A 81 -8.15 1.46 2.91
N GLY A 82 -7.21 2.28 2.43
CA GLY A 82 -5.90 2.45 3.06
C GLY A 82 -5.98 3.08 4.46
N LEU A 83 -6.95 3.99 4.67
CA LEU A 83 -7.20 4.60 5.98
C LEU A 83 -7.84 3.60 6.95
N ARG A 84 -8.72 2.72 6.46
CA ARG A 84 -9.27 1.63 7.28
C ARG A 84 -8.20 0.65 7.72
N ILE A 85 -7.30 0.28 6.81
CA ILE A 85 -6.19 -0.64 7.11
C ILE A 85 -5.22 -0.01 8.11
N SER A 86 -4.94 1.29 7.99
CA SER A 86 -4.00 1.97 8.89
C SER A 86 -4.45 2.01 10.35
N GLN A 87 -5.76 1.87 10.63
CA GLN A 87 -6.28 1.73 11.99
C GLN A 87 -5.78 0.45 12.70
N TYR A 88 -5.34 -0.54 11.93
CA TYR A 88 -4.81 -1.81 12.43
C TYR A 88 -3.27 -1.83 12.43
N GLN A 89 -2.64 -0.79 11.91
CA GLN A 89 -1.19 -0.63 11.84
C GLN A 89 -0.74 0.28 12.97
N ASP A 90 0.09 -0.25 13.86
CA ASP A 90 0.63 0.51 15.00
C ASP A 90 1.61 1.59 14.49
N ILE A 91 1.08 2.76 14.13
CA ILE A 91 1.70 4.10 13.89
C ILE A 91 2.97 4.21 13.01
N GLY A 92 3.61 3.11 12.59
CA GLY A 92 4.88 3.11 11.85
C GLY A 92 4.75 3.14 10.32
N ILE A 93 3.56 2.87 9.76
CA ILE A 93 3.35 2.75 8.30
C ILE A 93 2.67 3.98 7.67
N LEU A 94 2.13 4.90 8.46
CA LEU A 94 1.52 6.16 7.97
C LEU A 94 2.54 7.28 7.65
N GLY A 95 3.82 6.95 7.46
CA GLY A 95 4.86 7.93 7.13
C GLY A 95 4.66 8.64 5.78
N VAL A 96 4.01 7.98 4.80
CA VAL A 96 3.86 8.53 3.43
C VAL A 96 2.46 9.07 3.15
N LEU A 97 1.39 8.45 3.68
CA LEU A 97 0.02 8.96 3.47
C LEU A 97 -0.31 10.16 4.40
N GLY A 98 0.32 10.26 5.58
CA GLY A 98 0.15 11.41 6.47
C GLY A 98 0.69 12.72 5.90
N LEU A 99 1.72 12.66 5.03
CA LEU A 99 2.30 13.83 4.38
C LEU A 99 1.44 14.36 3.22
N ILE A 100 0.71 13.49 2.52
CA ILE A 100 -0.15 13.93 1.40
C ILE A 100 -1.36 14.72 1.92
N LEU A 101 -1.89 14.35 3.09
CA LEU A 101 -2.97 15.12 3.74
C LEU A 101 -2.50 16.47 4.27
N GLN A 102 -1.22 16.62 4.68
CA GLN A 102 -0.67 17.91 5.13
C GLN A 102 -0.47 18.92 3.98
N CYS A 103 -0.40 18.47 2.73
CA CYS A 103 -0.26 19.37 1.57
C CYS A 103 -1.61 19.88 1.03
N ILE A 104 -2.74 19.45 1.60
CA ILE A 104 -4.04 20.06 1.30
C ILE A 104 -4.25 21.25 2.24
N ASP A 105 -3.26 22.16 2.28
CA ASP A 105 -3.45 23.49 2.84
C ASP A 105 -4.19 24.29 1.75
N THR A 106 -5.45 24.57 2.06
CA THR A 106 -6.36 25.40 1.29
C THR A 106 -5.72 26.76 0.97
N SER A 107 -5.54 27.07 -0.31
CA SER A 107 -5.41 28.45 -0.81
C SER A 107 -6.06 28.56 -2.18
#